data_AF-A0A963L1K6-F1
#
_entry.id   AF-A0A963L1K6-F1
#
_cell.length_a   1.000
_cell.length_b   1.000
_cell.length_c   1.000
_cell.angle_alpha   90.00
_cell.angle_beta   90.00
_cell.angle_gamma   90.00
#
_symmetry.space_group_name_H-M   'P 1'
#
loop_
_entity.id
_entity.type
_entity.pdbx_description
1 polymer ?
#
loop_
_entity_poly.entity_id
_entity_poly.type
_entity_poly.pdbx_seq_one_letter_code
_entity_poly.pdbx_strand_id
1 'polypeptide(L)'
;GDRALRQRVLKEEEPFACIECGKPFGVRSTIERIVAKLEGRHAMFANAEQTRLIRMCDDCRVRARFHDHNAPFAMGERPKIRTTEDYLRAREEKGQKGKGNGSKTD
;
A
#
# COMPACT_ATOMS: atom_id res chain seq x y z
N GLY A 1 52.12 0.57 -25.82
CA GLY A 1 51.21 -0.52 -25.44
C GLY A 1 49.90 0.05 -24.94
N ASP A 2 49.12 0.70 -25.81
CA ASP A 2 47.95 1.51 -25.37
C ASP A 2 46.59 0.90 -25.76
N ARG A 3 46.58 -0.21 -26.50
CA ARG A 3 45.34 -0.85 -26.94
C ARG A 3 44.66 -1.64 -25.82
N ALA A 4 45.43 -2.16 -24.87
CA ALA A 4 44.92 -2.90 -23.73
C ALA A 4 44.26 -2.01 -22.66
N LEU A 5 44.66 -0.74 -22.58
CA LEU A 5 44.18 0.22 -21.57
C LEU A 5 43.04 1.13 -22.07
N ARG A 6 42.62 0.99 -23.33
CA ARG A 6 41.53 1.81 -23.88
C ARG A 6 40.16 1.31 -23.41
N GLN A 7 39.41 2.19 -22.74
CA GLN A 7 38.02 1.94 -22.37
C GLN A 7 37.15 1.80 -23.63
N ARG A 8 36.34 0.76 -23.67
CA ARG A 8 35.31 0.55 -24.70
C ARG A 8 33.99 0.19 -24.03
N VAL A 9 32.90 0.67 -24.61
CA VAL A 9 31.56 0.23 -24.21
C VAL A 9 31.41 -1.24 -24.60
N LEU A 10 31.10 -2.09 -23.62
CA LEU A 10 30.83 -3.52 -23.85
C LEU A 10 29.33 -3.78 -24.05
N LYS A 11 28.49 -3.04 -23.32
CA LYS A 11 27.04 -3.13 -23.39
C LYS A 11 26.43 -1.78 -23.01
N GLU A 12 25.44 -1.37 -23.79
CA GLU A 12 24.60 -0.20 -23.55
C GLU A 12 23.14 -0.63 -23.68
N GLU A 13 22.27 -0.07 -22.85
CA GLU A 13 20.85 -0.42 -22.83
C GLU A 13 20.03 0.73 -22.25
N GLU A 14 18.87 0.97 -22.84
CA GLU A 14 17.94 1.99 -22.37
C GLU A 14 17.41 1.67 -20.96
N PRO A 15 17.36 2.67 -20.05
CA PRO A 15 16.68 2.53 -18.77
C PRO A 15 15.19 2.24 -18.93
N PHE A 16 14.59 1.59 -17.93
CA PHE A 16 13.14 1.45 -17.90
C PHE A 16 12.51 2.75 -17.37
N ALA A 17 11.50 3.27 -18.06
CA ALA A 17 10.76 4.44 -17.59
C ALA A 17 9.67 4.04 -16.59
N CYS A 18 9.64 4.69 -15.43
CA CYS A 18 8.57 4.51 -14.44
C CYS A 18 7.19 4.70 -15.09
N ILE A 19 6.30 3.72 -14.93
CA ILE A 19 4.95 3.76 -15.52
C ILE A 19 4.00 4.78 -14.86
N GLU A 20 4.43 5.42 -13.77
CA GLU A 20 3.70 6.53 -13.13
C GLU A 20 4.24 7.90 -13.52
N CYS A 21 5.55 8.11 -13.33
CA CYS A 21 6.15 9.44 -13.44
C CYS A 21 7.13 9.58 -14.61
N GLY A 22 7.40 8.51 -15.36
CA GLY A 22 8.35 8.50 -16.47
C GLY A 22 9.83 8.52 -16.08
N LYS A 23 10.17 8.71 -14.80
CA LYS A 23 11.56 8.73 -14.31
C LYS A 23 12.30 7.45 -14.75
N PRO A 24 13.45 7.55 -15.44
CA PRO A 24 14.24 6.38 -15.82
C PRO A 24 14.80 5.72 -14.56
N PHE A 25 14.63 4.41 -14.43
CA PHE A 25 15.15 3.63 -13.32
C PHE A 25 15.47 2.20 -13.76
N GLY A 26 16.59 1.66 -13.28
CA GLY A 26 17.00 0.30 -13.57
C GLY A 26 17.26 0.01 -15.06
N VAL A 27 17.65 -1.23 -15.34
CA VAL A 27 17.90 -1.73 -16.70
C VAL A 27 16.65 -2.42 -17.23
N ARG A 28 16.19 -2.06 -18.44
CA ARG A 28 14.94 -2.56 -19.03
C ARG A 28 14.81 -4.08 -19.02
N SER A 29 15.80 -4.79 -19.54
CA SER A 29 15.84 -6.27 -19.60
C SER A 29 15.78 -6.92 -18.21
N THR A 30 16.30 -6.25 -17.18
CA THR A 30 16.24 -6.78 -15.82
C THR A 30 14.84 -6.65 -15.24
N ILE A 31 14.20 -5.50 -15.41
CA ILE A 31 12.83 -5.28 -14.94
C ILE A 31 11.86 -6.23 -15.65
N GLU A 32 11.94 -6.33 -16.99
CA GLU A 32 11.09 -7.23 -17.78
C GLU A 32 11.27 -8.71 -17.36
N ARG A 33 12.52 -9.13 -17.14
CA ARG A 33 12.83 -10.50 -16.69
C ARG A 33 12.31 -10.79 -15.28
N ILE A 34 12.40 -9.83 -14.36
CA ILE A 34 11.87 -9.99 -12.99
C ILE A 34 10.35 -10.10 -13.05
N VAL A 35 9.68 -9.23 -13.80
CA VAL A 35 8.23 -9.29 -13.99
C VAL A 35 7.82 -10.64 -14.54
N ALA A 36 8.43 -11.07 -15.66
CA ALA A 36 8.14 -12.37 -16.25
C ALA A 36 8.29 -13.52 -15.24
N LYS A 37 9.32 -13.46 -14.37
CA LYS A 37 9.60 -14.49 -13.35
C LYS A 37 8.60 -14.53 -12.19
N LEU A 38 8.03 -13.40 -11.80
CA LEU A 38 7.24 -13.29 -10.56
C LEU A 38 5.74 -13.23 -10.82
N GLU A 39 5.32 -12.66 -11.95
CA GLU A 39 3.92 -12.51 -12.33
C GLU A 39 3.19 -13.85 -12.29
N GLY A 40 2.16 -13.93 -11.44
CA GLY A 40 1.34 -15.14 -11.26
C GLY A 40 2.04 -16.33 -10.60
N ARG A 41 3.35 -16.25 -10.30
CA ARG A 41 4.14 -17.36 -9.74
C ARG A 41 4.39 -17.25 -8.24
N HIS A 42 4.44 -16.02 -7.73
CA HIS A 42 4.70 -15.76 -6.31
C HIS A 42 3.49 -15.12 -5.65
N ALA A 43 3.15 -15.52 -4.43
CA ALA A 43 1.96 -15.03 -3.72
C ALA A 43 1.90 -13.50 -3.62
N MET A 44 3.05 -12.84 -3.41
CA MET A 44 3.19 -11.37 -3.39
C MET A 44 3.00 -10.66 -4.74
N PHE A 45 2.90 -11.41 -5.84
CA PHE A 45 2.76 -10.90 -7.21
C PHE A 45 1.69 -11.69 -7.98
N ALA A 46 0.73 -12.27 -7.26
CA ALA A 46 -0.36 -13.03 -7.86
C ALA A 46 -1.30 -12.14 -8.68
N ASN A 47 -1.46 -10.88 -8.26
CA ASN A 47 -2.33 -9.91 -8.90
C ASN A 47 -1.55 -8.98 -9.84
N ALA A 48 -2.18 -8.56 -10.93
CA ALA A 48 -1.59 -7.62 -11.90
C ALA A 48 -1.16 -6.29 -11.23
N GLU A 49 -1.98 -5.77 -10.31
CA GLU A 49 -1.68 -4.56 -9.53
C GLU A 49 -0.41 -4.68 -8.68
N GLN A 50 -0.13 -5.88 -8.13
CA GLN A 50 1.08 -6.10 -7.35
C GLN A 50 2.31 -6.22 -8.25
N THR A 51 2.17 -6.89 -9.40
CA THR A 51 3.25 -7.00 -10.40
C THR A 51 3.60 -5.64 -11.00
N ARG A 52 2.61 -4.74 -11.12
CA ARG A 52 2.80 -3.36 -11.58
C ARG A 52 3.81 -2.57 -10.73
N LEU A 53 3.93 -2.87 -9.44
CA LEU A 53 4.89 -2.24 -8.52
C LEU A 53 6.36 -2.44 -8.92
N ILE A 54 6.68 -3.53 -9.63
CA ILE A 54 8.05 -3.81 -10.10
C ILE A 54 8.45 -2.83 -11.22
N ARG A 55 7.46 -2.30 -11.94
CA ARG A 55 7.63 -1.36 -13.06
C ARG A 55 7.60 0.12 -12.62
N MET A 56 7.63 0.40 -11.32
CA MET A 56 7.66 1.75 -10.74
C MET A 56 9.03 2.08 -10.12
N CYS A 57 9.44 3.35 -10.18
CA CYS A 57 10.60 3.83 -9.44
C CYS A 57 10.37 3.73 -7.92
N ASP A 58 11.45 3.85 -7.14
CA ASP A 58 11.45 3.87 -5.67
C ASP A 58 10.35 4.75 -5.06
N ASP A 59 10.30 6.03 -5.44
CA ASP A 59 9.34 7.00 -4.91
C ASP A 59 7.87 6.61 -5.20
N CYS A 60 7.60 6.21 -6.45
CA CYS A 60 6.25 5.85 -6.87
C CYS A 60 5.79 4.53 -6.28
N ARG A 61 6.70 3.55 -6.17
CA ARG A 61 6.42 2.24 -5.58
C ARG A 61 6.06 2.36 -4.11
N VAL A 62 6.79 3.17 -3.35
CA VAL A 62 6.49 3.41 -1.94
C VAL A 62 5.12 4.07 -1.82
N ARG A 63 4.87 5.18 -2.53
CA ARG A 63 3.56 5.85 -2.51
C ARG A 63 2.40 4.91 -2.86
N ALA A 64 2.54 4.12 -3.92
CA ALA A 64 1.53 3.14 -4.31
C ALA A 64 1.25 2.12 -3.19
N ARG A 65 2.28 1.65 -2.49
CA ARG A 65 2.12 0.68 -1.39
C ARG A 65 1.39 1.28 -0.18
N PHE A 66 1.58 2.57 0.10
CA PHE A 66 0.90 3.27 1.20
C PHE A 66 -0.56 3.63 0.88
N HIS A 67 -0.89 3.82 -0.39
CA HIS A 67 -2.26 4.09 -0.84
C HIS A 67 -3.03 2.83 -1.26
N ASP A 68 -2.43 1.65 -1.13
CA ASP A 68 -3.09 0.37 -1.37
C ASP A 68 -4.15 0.09 -0.29
N HIS A 69 -5.20 -0.64 -0.67
CA HIS A 69 -6.28 -1.06 0.24
C HIS A 69 -5.78 -1.89 1.43
N ASN A 70 -4.70 -2.66 1.23
CA ASN A 70 -4.05 -3.46 2.26
C ASN A 70 -2.68 -2.86 2.63
N ALA A 71 -2.65 -1.54 2.79
CA ALA A 71 -1.46 -0.83 3.27
C ALA A 71 -1.18 -1.16 4.74
N PRO A 72 0.08 -1.43 5.13
CA PRO A 72 0.43 -1.88 6.48
C PRO A 72 0.15 -0.85 7.58
N PHE A 73 -0.08 0.41 7.20
CA PHE A 73 -0.38 1.52 8.11
C PHE A 73 -1.75 2.15 7.82
N ALA A 74 -2.58 1.49 7.01
CA ALA A 74 -3.97 1.89 6.85
C ALA A 74 -4.69 1.64 8.18
N MET A 75 -5.01 2.72 8.89
CA MET A 75 -5.89 2.67 10.04
C MET A 75 -7.33 2.75 9.54
N GLY A 76 -8.26 2.17 10.30
CA GLY A 76 -9.69 2.35 10.05
C GLY A 76 -10.11 3.82 10.16
N GLU A 77 -11.40 4.08 9.93
CA GLU A 77 -11.95 5.42 10.14
C GLU A 77 -11.59 5.95 11.53
N ARG A 78 -11.14 7.21 11.56
CA ARG A 78 -10.79 7.85 12.83
C ARG A 78 -12.01 7.79 13.75
N PRO A 79 -11.88 7.25 14.98
CA PRO A 79 -13.00 7.20 15.91
C PRO A 79 -13.60 8.59 16.10
N LYS A 80 -14.94 8.66 16.14
CA LYS A 80 -15.63 9.92 16.40
C LYS A 80 -15.22 10.46 17.77
N ILE A 81 -14.98 11.76 17.84
CA ILE A 81 -14.68 12.43 19.10
C ILE A 81 -15.91 12.35 19.99
N ARG A 82 -15.73 11.87 21.22
CA ARG A 82 -16.81 11.79 22.20
C ARG A 82 -17.15 13.19 22.72
N THR A 83 -18.38 13.61 22.51
CA THR A 83 -18.93 14.91 22.87
C THR A 83 -19.62 14.88 24.23
N THR A 84 -19.90 16.05 24.81
CA THR A 84 -20.72 16.19 26.03
C THR A 84 -22.08 15.52 25.87
N GLU A 85 -22.70 15.67 24.70
CA GLU A 85 -23.98 15.05 24.37
C GLU A 85 -23.92 13.51 24.45
N ASP A 86 -22.80 12.90 24.02
CA ASP A 86 -22.60 11.46 24.13
C ASP A 86 -22.52 10.98 25.60
N TYR A 87 -22.07 11.83 26.52
CA TYR A 87 -22.08 11.52 27.96
C TYR A 87 -23.47 11.70 28.58
N LEU A 88 -24.19 12.75 28.20
CA LEU A 88 -25.55 13.00 28.68
C LEU A 88 -26.50 11.88 28.22
N ARG A 89 -26.48 11.52 26.94
CA ARG A 89 -27.24 10.40 26.37
C ARG A 89 -26.93 9.08 27.07
N ALA A 90 -25.65 8.78 27.29
CA ALA A 90 -25.24 7.56 28.00
C ALA A 90 -25.74 7.52 29.46
N ARG A 91 -25.90 8.68 30.11
CA ARG A 91 -26.47 8.77 31.47
C ARG A 91 -27.97 8.54 31.47
N GLU A 92 -28.68 9.11 30.50
CA GLU A 92 -30.13 8.92 30.33
C GLU A 92 -30.47 7.47 30.02
N GLU A 93 -29.76 6.83 29.08
CA GLU A 93 -29.94 5.42 28.73
C GLU A 93 -29.70 4.49 29.93
N LYS A 94 -28.67 4.78 30.75
CA LYS A 94 -28.43 4.03 32.01
C LYS A 94 -29.55 4.26 33.03
N GLY A 95 -30.05 5.49 33.14
CA GLY A 95 -31.17 5.83 34.02
C GLY A 95 -32.50 5.19 33.59
N GLN A 96 -32.70 4.99 32.29
CA GLN A 96 -33.88 4.33 31.72
C GLN A 96 -33.80 2.81 31.88
N LYS A 97 -32.63 2.20 31.68
CA LYS A 97 -32.41 0.76 31.96
C LYS A 97 -32.60 0.38 33.43
N GLY A 98 -32.31 1.30 34.36
CA GLY A 98 -32.58 1.11 35.80
C GLY A 98 -34.07 1.19 36.20
N LYS A 99 -34.97 1.62 35.30
CA LYS A 99 -36.41 1.80 35.60
C LYS A 99 -37.31 0.71 34.97
N GLY A 100 -36.75 -0.20 34.18
CA GLY A 100 -37.47 -1.28 33.51
C GLY A 100 -37.12 -2.65 34.10
N ASN A 101 -37.58 -2.94 35.32
CA ASN A 101 -37.92 -4.29 35.81
C ASN A 101 -38.47 -4.19 37.24
N GLY A 102 -39.74 -3.82 37.33
CA GLY A 102 -40.55 -3.85 38.55
C GLY A 102 -41.98 -4.23 38.20
N SER A 103 -42.17 -5.25 37.35
CA SER A 103 -43.48 -5.85 37.11
C SER A 103 -43.87 -6.69 38.33
N LYS A 104 -44.60 -6.02 39.22
CA LYS A 104 -45.66 -6.52 40.11
C LYS A 104 -46.12 -7.95 39.78
N THR A 105 -45.94 -8.87 40.73
CA THR A 105 -46.77 -10.08 40.91
C THR A 105 -47.07 -10.22 42.39
N ASP A 106 -48.38 -10.18 42.64
CA ASP A 106 -49.22 -10.44 43.82
C ASP A 106 -48.61 -10.62 45.22
#